data_AF-A0A7Z0D3L6-F1
#
_entry.id   AF-A0A7Z0D3L6-F1
#
_cell.length_a   1.000
_cell.length_b   1.000
_cell.length_c   1.000
_cell.angle_alpha   90.00
_cell.angle_beta   90.00
_cell.angle_gamma   90.00
#
_symmetry.space_group_name_H-M   'P 1'
#
loop_
_entity.id
_entity.type
_entity.pdbx_description
1 polymer ?
#
loop_
_entity_poly.entity_id
_entity_poly.type
_entity_poly.pdbx_seq_one_letter_code
_entity_poly.pdbx_strand_id
1 'polypeptide(L)'
;MLIVAIGVLSFSRRETIELTSGDVTVDGQDFYLAGHAIPREQSPGACPSCAVARWLPLLKAVESWSRADAQAIVMTSPSPTAGDCTEHCCRQATGSRWPKHVLLLPSIDRYGYADDALTQRAVSEILSSKQAATLDSAPGAGPVAEHLLDSDRGRFSGYSMDELVAALDDLDNAAEQAARESSEVLNVAMTMATYMTSLQTPDRKSSGEPAQRGTYAPSTDS
;
A
#
# COMPACT_ATOMS: atom_id res chain seq x y z
N MET A 1 3.26 4.90 10.13
CA MET A 1 2.34 4.36 9.12
C MET A 1 2.51 5.06 7.76
N LEU A 2 2.36 6.38 7.67
CA LEU A 2 2.45 7.11 6.40
C LEU A 2 3.75 6.87 5.61
N ILE A 3 4.90 6.92 6.30
CA ILE A 3 6.21 6.61 5.71
C ILE A 3 6.28 5.18 5.18
N VAL A 4 5.61 4.21 5.82
CA VAL A 4 5.59 2.83 5.36
C VAL A 4 4.74 2.71 4.10
N ALA A 5 3.52 3.26 4.11
CA ALA A 5 2.62 3.17 2.96
C ALA A 5 3.21 3.85 1.70
N ILE A 6 3.66 5.09 1.82
CA ILE A 6 4.10 5.88 0.67
C ILE A 6 5.60 5.70 0.43
N GLY A 7 6.41 5.82 1.47
CA GLY A 7 7.87 5.82 1.34
C GLY A 7 8.50 4.43 1.13
N VAL A 8 7.87 3.36 1.63
CA VAL A 8 8.41 1.99 1.53
C VAL A 8 7.67 1.16 0.50
N LEU A 9 6.34 1.29 0.41
CA LEU A 9 5.49 0.48 -0.45
C LEU A 9 4.97 1.23 -1.68
N SER A 10 5.28 2.52 -1.81
CA SER A 10 4.92 3.35 -2.95
C SER A 10 3.42 3.41 -3.27
N PHE A 11 2.55 3.26 -2.25
CA PHE A 11 1.13 3.55 -2.42
C PHE A 11 0.93 5.02 -2.78
N SER A 12 -0.05 5.29 -3.63
CA SER A 12 -0.47 6.67 -3.91
C SER A 12 -1.09 7.28 -2.65
N ARG A 13 -1.17 8.62 -2.61
CA ARG A 13 -1.83 9.33 -1.49
C ARG A 13 -3.28 8.88 -1.34
N ARG A 14 -3.95 8.63 -2.47
CA ARG A 14 -5.33 8.16 -2.52
C ARG A 14 -5.47 6.77 -1.93
N GLU A 15 -4.67 5.81 -2.40
CA GLU A 15 -4.68 4.45 -1.88
C GLU A 15 -4.41 4.46 -0.38
N THR A 16 -3.43 5.27 0.03
CA THR A 16 -2.99 5.38 1.43
C THR A 16 -4.11 5.80 2.38
N ILE A 17 -5.00 6.72 2.01
CA ILE A 17 -6.11 7.16 2.86
C ILE A 17 -7.29 6.18 2.90
N GLU A 18 -7.37 5.28 1.92
CA GLU A 18 -8.38 4.22 1.85
C GLU A 18 -7.96 2.96 2.65
N LEU A 19 -6.70 2.88 3.08
CA LEU A 19 -6.19 1.73 3.83
C LEU A 19 -6.84 1.56 5.21
N THR A 20 -7.16 0.32 5.53
CA THR A 20 -7.75 -0.12 6.79
C THR A 20 -6.87 -1.15 7.49
N SER A 21 -7.10 -1.35 8.78
CA SER A 21 -6.47 -2.40 9.57
C SER A 21 -6.79 -3.81 9.05
N GLY A 22 -7.86 -3.97 8.27
CA GLY A 22 -8.18 -5.20 7.55
C GLY A 22 -7.21 -5.51 6.41
N ASP A 23 -6.55 -4.49 5.87
CA ASP A 23 -5.55 -4.64 4.81
C ASP A 23 -4.19 -5.09 5.35
N VAL A 24 -4.01 -5.08 6.67
CA VAL A 24 -2.79 -5.59 7.31
C VAL A 24 -2.95 -7.07 7.61
N THR A 25 -2.10 -7.89 6.98
CA THR A 25 -2.03 -9.31 7.26
C THR A 25 -0.65 -9.68 7.82
N VAL A 26 -0.61 -10.73 8.63
CA VAL A 26 0.62 -11.26 9.22
C VAL A 26 0.65 -12.74 8.91
N ASP A 27 1.68 -13.18 8.18
CA ASP A 27 1.96 -14.59 7.91
C ASP A 27 3.30 -14.95 8.56
N GLY A 28 3.25 -15.80 9.59
CA GLY A 28 4.41 -16.06 10.44
C GLY A 28 4.95 -14.75 11.03
N GLN A 29 6.17 -14.37 10.65
CA GLN A 29 6.83 -13.12 11.10
C GLN A 29 6.87 -12.03 10.02
N ASP A 30 6.16 -12.22 8.92
CA ASP A 30 6.16 -11.32 7.78
C ASP A 30 4.85 -10.54 7.74
N PHE A 31 4.99 -9.22 7.63
CA PHE A 31 3.87 -8.29 7.57
C PHE A 31 3.56 -7.97 6.12
N TYR A 32 2.28 -7.84 5.82
CA TYR A 32 1.81 -7.38 4.53
C TYR A 32 0.80 -6.24 4.73
N LEU A 33 0.77 -5.31 3.77
CA LEU A 33 -0.21 -4.24 3.69
C LEU A 33 -0.83 -4.24 2.30
N ALA A 34 -2.15 -4.44 2.23
CA ALA A 34 -2.90 -4.60 0.98
C ALA A 34 -2.18 -5.56 0.00
N GLY A 35 -1.74 -6.72 0.52
CA GLY A 35 -1.02 -7.75 -0.25
C GLY A 35 0.47 -7.50 -0.50
N HIS A 36 1.00 -6.31 -0.16
CA HIS A 36 2.42 -5.98 -0.37
C HIS A 36 3.26 -6.34 0.85
N ALA A 37 4.34 -7.10 0.64
CA ALA A 37 5.25 -7.48 1.71
C ALA A 37 5.98 -6.25 2.27
N ILE A 38 5.90 -6.07 3.60
CA ILE A 38 6.58 -4.98 4.30
C ILE A 38 7.98 -5.44 4.67
N PRO A 39 9.04 -4.80 4.12
CA PRO A 39 10.40 -5.23 4.39
C PRO A 39 10.76 -5.05 5.87
N ARG A 40 11.64 -5.93 6.35
CA ARG A 40 12.26 -5.81 7.67
C ARG A 40 13.67 -5.26 7.51
N GLU A 41 14.01 -4.30 8.37
CA GLU A 41 15.37 -3.78 8.48
C GLU A 41 16.12 -4.46 9.63
N GLN A 42 17.46 -4.39 9.64
CA GLN A 42 18.27 -4.93 10.74
C GLN A 42 18.03 -4.18 12.05
N SER A 43 17.95 -2.85 11.98
CA SER A 43 17.71 -1.98 13.15
C SER A 43 16.22 -1.94 13.50
N PRO A 44 15.81 -2.28 14.73
CA PRO A 44 14.40 -2.20 15.16
C PRO A 44 13.82 -0.78 15.11
N GLY A 45 14.66 0.26 15.19
CA GLY A 45 14.24 1.66 15.09
C GLY A 45 13.88 2.08 13.67
N ALA A 46 14.56 1.51 12.67
CA ALA A 46 14.34 1.81 11.25
C ALA A 46 13.41 0.79 10.56
N CYS A 47 13.07 -0.31 11.23
CA CYS A 47 12.32 -1.43 10.65
C CYS A 47 10.86 -1.05 10.31
N PRO A 48 10.46 -1.07 9.02
CA PRO A 48 9.10 -0.74 8.61
C PRO A 48 8.03 -1.67 9.22
N SER A 49 8.30 -2.98 9.29
CA SER A 49 7.38 -3.91 9.96
C SER A 49 7.24 -3.61 11.45
N CYS A 50 8.30 -3.15 12.13
CA CYS A 50 8.19 -2.71 13.53
C CYS A 50 7.33 -1.45 13.66
N ALA A 51 7.46 -0.51 12.72
CA ALA A 51 6.62 0.69 12.70
C ALA A 51 5.13 0.34 12.57
N VAL A 52 4.78 -0.63 11.73
CA VAL A 52 3.39 -1.12 11.61
C VAL A 52 2.96 -1.86 12.88
N ALA A 53 3.79 -2.76 13.41
CA ALA A 53 3.49 -3.51 14.62
C ALA A 53 3.25 -2.61 15.85
N ARG A 54 3.94 -1.46 15.96
CA ARG A 54 3.70 -0.47 17.03
C ARG A 54 2.46 0.40 16.78
N TRP A 55 2.09 0.60 15.52
CA TRP A 55 0.95 1.43 15.14
C TRP A 55 -0.40 0.75 15.42
N LEU A 56 -0.51 -0.56 15.15
CA LEU A 56 -1.78 -1.29 15.30
C LEU A 56 -2.37 -1.26 16.74
N PRO A 57 -1.58 -1.44 17.82
CA PRO A 57 -2.08 -1.25 19.18
C PRO A 57 -2.61 0.15 19.46
N LEU A 58 -1.98 1.19 18.88
CA LEU A 58 -2.44 2.56 19.03
C LEU A 58 -3.80 2.76 18.34
N LEU A 59 -3.96 2.26 17.11
CA LEU A 59 -5.25 2.31 16.42
C LEU A 59 -6.37 1.62 17.21
N LYS A 60 -6.08 0.44 17.76
CA LYS A 60 -7.03 -0.29 18.61
C LYS A 60 -7.45 0.54 19.82
N ALA A 61 -6.49 1.18 20.49
CA ALA A 61 -6.77 2.02 21.66
C ALA A 61 -7.64 3.23 21.33
N VAL A 62 -7.33 3.87 20.20
CA VAL A 62 -8.04 5.03 19.69
C VAL A 62 -9.49 4.70 19.31
N GLU A 63 -9.75 3.52 18.74
CA GLU A 63 -11.10 3.05 18.43
C GLU A 63 -11.91 2.70 19.70
N SER A 64 -11.28 2.06 20.69
CA SER A 64 -12.01 1.45 21.80
C SER A 64 -12.23 2.33 23.03
N TRP A 65 -11.46 3.41 23.23
CA TRP A 65 -11.30 4.01 24.56
C TRP A 65 -11.57 5.50 24.69
N SER A 66 -11.81 5.90 25.96
CA SER A 66 -11.90 7.30 26.38
C SER A 66 -10.54 7.99 26.32
N ARG A 67 -10.52 9.33 26.25
CA ARG A 67 -9.33 10.21 26.19
C ARG A 67 -8.15 9.78 27.09
N ALA A 68 -8.44 9.28 28.30
CA ALA A 68 -7.42 8.93 29.28
C ALA A 68 -6.54 7.73 28.84
N ASP A 69 -7.11 6.78 28.11
CA ASP A 69 -6.45 5.52 27.82
C ASP A 69 -5.58 5.59 26.54
N ALA A 70 -5.99 6.40 25.56
CA ALA A 70 -5.17 6.72 24.39
C ALA A 70 -3.91 7.50 24.79
N GLN A 71 -4.05 8.48 25.69
CA GLN A 71 -2.92 9.22 26.25
C GLN A 71 -2.00 8.31 27.09
N ALA A 72 -2.58 7.39 27.88
CA ALA A 72 -1.81 6.40 28.62
C ALA A 72 -0.98 5.51 27.68
N ILE A 73 -1.52 5.06 26.54
CA ILE A 73 -0.75 4.28 25.56
C ILE A 73 0.33 5.12 24.89
N VAL A 74 0.08 6.37 24.52
CA VAL A 74 1.15 7.22 23.96
C VAL A 74 2.27 7.45 24.99
N MET A 75 1.93 7.56 26.27
CA MET A 75 2.90 7.78 27.35
C MET A 75 3.60 6.50 27.84
N THR A 76 2.97 5.34 27.73
CA THR A 76 3.51 4.05 28.19
C THR A 76 4.11 3.20 27.07
N SER A 77 3.69 3.44 25.83
CA SER A 77 4.35 2.89 24.66
C SER A 77 5.75 3.48 24.58
N PRO A 78 6.80 2.66 24.51
CA PRO A 78 8.16 3.16 24.36
C PRO A 78 8.17 4.08 23.14
N SER A 79 8.55 5.34 23.37
CA SER A 79 8.49 6.39 22.35
C SER A 79 9.11 5.87 21.05
N PRO A 80 8.46 6.07 19.89
CA PRO A 80 9.05 5.70 18.61
C PRO A 80 10.35 6.47 18.30
N THR A 81 10.64 7.55 19.03
CA THR A 81 11.90 8.31 18.96
C THR A 81 12.92 7.93 20.04
N ALA A 82 12.55 7.14 21.04
CA ALA A 82 13.52 6.58 21.96
C ALA A 82 14.11 5.33 21.28
N GLY A 83 15.42 5.35 21.00
CA GLY A 83 16.17 4.22 20.47
C GLY A 83 16.24 2.99 21.39
N ASP A 84 15.28 2.83 22.31
CA ASP A 84 15.27 1.87 23.40
C ASP A 84 14.57 0.56 23.03
N CYS A 85 14.01 0.45 21.81
CA CYS A 85 13.60 -0.85 21.30
C CYS A 85 14.83 -1.64 20.85
N THR A 86 15.45 -2.35 21.79
CA THR A 86 16.55 -3.30 21.53
C THR A 86 16.12 -4.50 20.69
N GLU A 87 14.81 -4.80 20.68
CA GLU A 87 14.23 -5.95 19.99
C GLU A 87 13.20 -5.56 18.91
N HIS A 88 13.09 -6.42 17.90
CA HIS A 88 12.10 -6.30 16.82
C HIS A 88 10.68 -6.59 17.33
N CYS A 89 9.89 -5.53 17.57
CA CYS A 89 8.49 -5.65 17.95
C CYS A 89 7.66 -6.45 16.93
N CYS A 90 8.05 -6.43 15.64
CA CYS A 90 7.37 -7.21 14.60
C CYS A 90 7.50 -8.73 14.79
N ARG A 91 8.47 -9.22 15.55
CA ARG A 91 8.61 -10.66 15.84
C ARG A 91 7.64 -11.17 16.91
N GLN A 92 7.13 -10.26 17.74
CA GLN A 92 6.26 -10.57 18.87
C GLN A 92 4.78 -10.35 18.56
N ALA A 93 4.48 -9.66 17.46
CA ALA A 93 3.12 -9.24 17.08
C ALA A 93 2.25 -10.36 16.46
N THR A 94 2.71 -11.61 16.52
CA THR A 94 2.04 -12.77 15.95
C THR A 94 0.89 -13.24 16.86
N GLY A 95 -0.36 -12.96 16.49
CA GLY A 95 -1.54 -13.58 17.12
C GLY A 95 -2.64 -12.63 17.58
N SER A 96 -2.41 -11.32 17.58
CA SER A 96 -3.46 -10.35 17.91
C SER A 96 -4.44 -10.21 16.75
N ARG A 97 -5.71 -10.57 16.97
CA ARG A 97 -6.80 -10.19 16.04
C ARG A 97 -7.02 -8.68 16.17
N TRP A 98 -6.67 -7.95 15.11
CA TRP A 98 -6.94 -6.53 15.00
C TRP A 98 -8.39 -6.32 14.55
N PRO A 99 -9.04 -5.23 14.98
CA PRO A 99 -10.28 -4.77 14.34
C PRO A 99 -10.06 -4.68 12.82
N LYS A 100 -11.03 -5.08 11.99
CA LYS A 100 -10.84 -5.14 10.53
C LYS A 100 -11.28 -3.88 9.77
N HIS A 101 -11.81 -2.88 10.47
CA HIS A 101 -12.50 -1.75 9.86
C HIS A 101 -12.00 -0.40 10.35
N VAL A 102 -10.85 -0.36 11.02
CA VAL A 102 -10.25 0.89 11.50
C VAL A 102 -9.37 1.45 10.40
N LEU A 103 -9.57 2.71 10.05
CA LEU A 103 -8.70 3.41 9.12
C LEU A 103 -7.25 3.36 9.62
N LEU A 104 -6.29 3.07 8.74
CA LEU A 104 -4.88 3.04 9.16
C LEU A 104 -4.32 4.44 9.38
N LEU A 105 -4.96 5.46 8.83
CA LEU A 105 -4.53 6.85 8.90
C LEU A 105 -5.71 7.73 9.30
N PRO A 106 -6.25 7.57 10.52
CA PRO A 106 -7.23 8.50 11.03
C PRO A 106 -6.56 9.86 11.24
N SER A 107 -7.33 10.93 11.06
CA SER A 107 -6.98 12.23 11.58
C SER A 107 -7.00 12.15 13.10
N ILE A 108 -5.86 12.41 13.76
CA ILE A 108 -5.77 12.45 15.22
C ILE A 108 -5.44 13.88 15.64
N ASP A 109 -6.31 14.50 16.42
CA ASP A 109 -6.10 15.86 16.91
C ASP A 109 -5.05 15.93 18.04
N ARG A 110 -4.69 17.15 18.44
CA ARG A 110 -3.74 17.41 19.54
C ARG A 110 -4.19 16.88 20.90
N TYR A 111 -5.46 16.52 21.05
CA TYR A 111 -6.04 15.98 22.27
C TYR A 111 -6.20 14.45 22.22
N GLY A 112 -5.85 13.82 21.10
CA GLY A 112 -5.92 12.38 20.89
C GLY A 112 -7.27 11.89 20.38
N TYR A 113 -8.16 12.77 19.92
CA TYR A 113 -9.40 12.36 19.24
C TYR A 113 -9.08 11.93 17.82
N ALA A 114 -9.43 10.69 17.49
CA ALA A 114 -9.48 10.28 16.10
C ALA A 114 -10.84 10.59 15.49
N ASP A 115 -10.79 11.00 14.24
CA ASP A 115 -11.95 11.29 13.41
C ASP A 115 -11.83 10.51 12.10
N ASP A 116 -12.39 11.07 11.02
CA ASP A 116 -12.25 10.58 9.65
C ASP A 116 -10.80 10.36 9.19
N ALA A 117 -10.64 9.72 8.03
CA ALA A 117 -9.35 9.54 7.38
C ALA A 117 -8.63 10.88 7.17
N LEU A 118 -7.30 10.87 7.24
CA LEU A 118 -6.51 11.99 6.78
C LEU A 118 -6.90 12.37 5.35
N THR A 119 -7.03 13.66 5.08
CA THR A 119 -7.23 14.14 3.72
C THR A 119 -5.94 13.99 2.91
N GLN A 120 -6.06 13.89 1.58
CA GLN A 120 -4.89 13.87 0.69
C GLN A 120 -3.98 15.10 0.90
N ARG A 121 -4.59 16.27 1.13
CA ARG A 121 -3.87 17.50 1.46
C ARG A 121 -3.06 17.36 2.74
N ALA A 122 -3.66 16.83 3.81
CA ALA A 122 -2.95 16.62 5.07
C ALA A 122 -1.79 15.63 4.91
N VAL A 123 -1.97 14.58 4.11
CA VAL A 123 -0.88 13.66 3.75
C VAL A 123 0.26 14.40 3.05
N SER A 124 -0.03 15.22 2.03
CA SER A 124 0.97 16.02 1.32
C SER A 124 1.72 16.98 2.26
N GLU A 125 1.01 17.67 3.15
CA GLU A 125 1.60 18.60 4.11
C GLU A 125 2.54 17.86 5.11
N ILE A 126 2.12 16.71 5.64
CA ILE A 126 2.93 15.90 6.55
C ILE A 126 4.20 15.41 5.85
N LEU A 127 4.09 14.88 4.64
CA LEU A 127 5.25 14.39 3.87
C LEU A 127 6.24 15.51 3.58
N SER A 128 5.73 16.66 3.12
CA SER A 128 6.54 17.84 2.82
C SER A 128 7.28 18.36 4.05
N SER A 129 6.59 18.46 5.18
CA SER A 129 7.18 18.87 6.46
C SER A 129 8.29 17.92 6.91
N LYS A 130 8.10 16.61 6.75
CA LYS A 130 9.10 15.60 7.10
C LYS A 130 10.32 15.62 6.19
N GLN A 131 10.12 15.84 4.89
CA GLN A 131 11.22 16.00 3.94
C GLN A 131 12.06 17.24 4.28
N ALA A 132 11.42 18.38 4.55
CA ALA A 132 12.11 19.61 4.96
C ALA A 132 12.95 19.40 6.24
N ALA A 133 12.36 18.79 7.28
CA ALA A 133 13.08 18.52 8.53
C ALA A 133 14.27 17.56 8.37
N THR A 134 14.20 16.64 7.40
CA THR A 134 15.30 15.71 7.09
C THR A 134 16.47 16.43 6.44
N LEU A 135 16.20 17.42 5.58
CA LEU A 135 17.23 18.25 4.96
C LEU A 135 17.95 19.13 5.98
N ASP A 136 17.21 19.68 6.96
CA ASP A 136 17.78 20.55 7.99
C ASP A 136 18.62 19.78 9.05
N SER A 137 18.35 18.49 9.24
CA SER A 137 18.93 17.71 10.36
C SER A 137 20.15 16.87 9.98
N ALA A 138 20.64 16.90 8.74
CA ALA A 138 21.77 16.07 8.29
C ALA A 138 23.12 16.62 8.82
N PRO A 139 23.78 15.97 9.80
CA PRO A 139 25.06 16.43 10.32
C PRO A 139 26.16 15.92 9.38
N GLY A 140 26.79 16.84 8.64
CA GLY A 140 27.92 16.50 7.75
C GLY A 140 27.60 16.47 6.25
N ALA A 141 26.59 17.21 5.79
CA ALA A 141 26.45 17.51 4.37
C ALA A 141 27.59 18.44 3.91
N GLY A 142 28.72 17.83 3.52
CA GLY A 142 29.71 18.46 2.63
C GLY A 142 29.07 18.84 1.28
N PRO A 143 29.87 19.24 0.27
CA PRO A 143 29.42 20.04 -0.90
C PRO A 143 28.38 19.39 -1.84
N VAL A 144 27.78 18.25 -1.46
CA VAL A 144 26.58 17.70 -2.08
C VAL A 144 25.33 18.56 -1.80
N ALA A 145 25.32 19.35 -0.72
CA ALA A 145 24.26 20.32 -0.46
C ALA A 145 24.29 21.52 -1.46
N GLU A 146 25.46 21.90 -1.97
CA GLU A 146 25.58 22.96 -2.97
C GLU A 146 25.05 22.53 -4.34
N HIS A 147 25.19 21.26 -4.74
CA HIS A 147 24.63 20.79 -6.01
C HIS A 147 23.10 20.61 -6.01
N LEU A 148 22.48 20.41 -4.84
CA LEU A 148 21.01 20.43 -4.74
C LEU A 148 20.46 21.86 -4.69
N LEU A 149 21.24 22.83 -4.20
CA LEU A 149 20.87 24.25 -4.20
C LEU A 149 21.18 24.96 -5.54
N ASP A 150 22.07 24.41 -6.38
CA ASP A 150 22.26 24.85 -7.78
C ASP A 150 21.14 24.33 -8.72
N SER A 151 20.14 23.63 -8.17
CA SER A 151 18.88 23.32 -8.88
C SER A 151 17.92 24.51 -8.98
N ASP A 152 18.35 25.71 -8.58
CA ASP A 152 17.61 26.99 -8.68
C ASP A 152 17.38 27.45 -10.15
N ARG A 153 17.66 26.60 -11.14
CA ARG A 153 17.27 26.74 -12.55
C ARG A 153 16.42 25.58 -13.08
N GLY A 154 15.84 24.77 -12.21
CA GLY A 154 14.81 23.80 -12.60
C GLY A 154 13.52 24.51 -13.04
N ARG A 155 12.73 23.89 -13.92
CA ARG A 155 11.44 24.42 -14.44
C ARG A 155 10.40 24.82 -13.37
N PHE A 156 10.72 24.61 -12.09
CA PHE A 156 9.89 24.85 -10.92
C PHE A 156 10.39 26.01 -10.06
N SER A 157 11.49 26.70 -10.44
CA SER A 157 11.99 27.88 -9.73
C SER A 157 10.97 29.04 -9.87
N GLY A 158 10.07 29.18 -8.90
CA GLY A 158 9.00 30.18 -8.92
C GLY A 158 7.62 29.63 -8.56
N TYR A 159 7.48 28.30 -8.44
CA TYR A 159 6.27 27.69 -7.91
C TYR A 159 6.23 27.87 -6.39
N SER A 160 5.10 28.35 -5.89
CA SER A 160 4.77 28.22 -4.47
C SER A 160 4.61 26.75 -4.10
N MET A 161 4.77 26.42 -2.81
CA MET A 161 4.65 25.04 -2.34
C MET A 161 3.28 24.43 -2.66
N ASP A 162 2.22 25.24 -2.60
CA ASP A 162 0.86 24.82 -2.95
C ASP A 162 0.75 24.46 -4.44
N GLU A 163 1.38 25.24 -5.33
CA GLU A 163 1.39 24.94 -6.76
C GLU A 163 2.25 23.72 -7.09
N LEU A 164 3.30 23.46 -6.30
CA LEU A 164 4.16 22.29 -6.46
C LEU A 164 3.45 21.00 -6.01
N VAL A 165 2.66 21.07 -4.93
CA VAL A 165 1.78 19.98 -4.50
C VAL A 165 0.69 19.72 -5.54
N ALA A 166 0.05 20.77 -6.06
CA ALA A 166 -0.94 20.62 -7.13
C ALA A 166 -0.33 19.99 -8.39
N ALA A 167 0.88 20.42 -8.79
CA ALA A 167 1.58 19.85 -9.94
C ALA A 167 1.98 18.38 -9.72
N LEU A 168 2.30 17.98 -8.48
CA LEU A 168 2.56 16.59 -8.13
C LEU A 168 1.28 15.75 -8.20
N ASP A 169 0.16 16.28 -7.70
CA ASP A 169 -1.13 15.58 -7.78
C ASP A 169 -1.60 15.44 -9.24
N ASP A 170 -1.38 16.45 -10.08
CA ASP A 170 -1.64 16.38 -11.53
C ASP A 170 -0.75 15.31 -12.21
N LEU A 171 0.52 15.22 -11.82
CA LEU A 171 1.45 14.22 -12.34
C LEU A 171 1.05 12.81 -11.92
N ASP A 172 0.66 12.62 -10.65
CA ASP A 172 0.18 11.34 -10.13
C ASP A 172 -1.11 10.90 -10.85
N ASN A 173 -2.06 11.83 -11.03
CA ASN A 173 -3.29 11.58 -11.80
C ASN A 173 -2.99 11.19 -13.26
N ALA A 174 -2.06 11.89 -13.91
CA ALA A 174 -1.65 11.58 -15.28
C ALA A 174 -0.95 10.21 -15.38
N ALA A 175 -0.11 9.87 -14.39
CA ALA A 175 0.56 8.58 -14.33
C ALA A 175 -0.43 7.42 -14.12
N GLU A 176 -1.41 7.59 -13.21
CA GLU A 176 -2.49 6.61 -13.03
C GLU A 176 -3.32 6.44 -14.30
N GLN A 177 -3.65 7.53 -15.00
CA GLN A 177 -4.38 7.46 -16.26
C GLN A 177 -3.59 6.70 -17.33
N ALA A 178 -2.30 7.02 -17.51
CA ALA A 178 -1.45 6.32 -18.46
C ALA A 178 -1.31 4.82 -18.14
N ALA A 179 -1.28 4.45 -16.86
CA ALA A 179 -1.25 3.05 -16.44
C ALA A 179 -2.56 2.31 -16.77
N ARG A 180 -3.73 2.96 -16.61
CA ARG A 180 -5.03 2.40 -17.01
C ARG A 180 -5.12 2.22 -18.53
N GLU A 181 -4.73 3.22 -19.29
CA GLU A 181 -4.71 3.16 -20.77
C GLU A 181 -3.79 2.03 -21.26
N SER A 182 -2.60 1.89 -20.67
CA SER A 182 -1.67 0.80 -21.00
C SER A 182 -2.26 -0.58 -20.68
N SER A 183 -2.95 -0.71 -19.55
CA SER A 183 -3.61 -1.95 -19.15
C SER A 183 -4.73 -2.33 -20.12
N GLU A 184 -5.49 -1.36 -20.61
CA GLU A 184 -6.54 -1.57 -21.61
C GLU A 184 -5.96 -2.07 -22.94
N VAL A 185 -4.90 -1.43 -23.44
CA VAL A 185 -4.22 -1.84 -24.68
C VAL A 185 -3.67 -3.27 -24.58
N LEU A 186 -3.06 -3.62 -23.44
CA LEU A 186 -2.56 -4.97 -23.20
C LEU A 186 -3.70 -6.00 -23.17
N ASN A 187 -4.84 -5.66 -22.56
CA ASN A 187 -5.99 -6.55 -22.50
C ASN A 187 -6.61 -6.79 -23.89
N VAL A 188 -6.68 -5.75 -24.72
CA VAL A 188 -7.09 -5.86 -26.13
C VAL A 188 -6.12 -6.76 -26.91
N ALA A 189 -4.81 -6.54 -26.76
CA ALA A 189 -3.80 -7.36 -27.43
C ALA A 189 -3.86 -8.84 -27.01
N MET A 190 -4.05 -9.12 -25.73
CA MET A 190 -4.19 -10.48 -25.20
C MET A 190 -5.48 -11.16 -25.72
N THR A 191 -6.57 -10.41 -25.84
CA THR A 191 -7.83 -10.90 -26.42
C THR A 191 -7.66 -11.24 -27.90
N MET A 192 -6.98 -10.38 -28.68
CA MET A 192 -6.69 -10.66 -30.09
C MET A 192 -5.77 -11.87 -30.26
N ALA A 193 -4.75 -12.02 -29.42
CA ALA A 193 -3.87 -13.18 -29.45
C ALA A 193 -4.63 -14.49 -29.15
N THR A 194 -5.55 -14.46 -28.19
CA THR A 194 -6.42 -15.59 -27.87
C THR A 194 -7.33 -15.95 -29.05
N TYR A 195 -7.90 -14.94 -29.71
CA TYR A 195 -8.75 -15.14 -30.89
C TYR A 195 -7.96 -15.67 -32.11
N MET A 196 -6.75 -15.16 -32.35
CA MET A 196 -5.89 -15.70 -33.42
C MET A 196 -5.49 -17.15 -33.17
N THR A 197 -5.25 -17.51 -31.90
CA THR A 197 -4.93 -18.88 -31.52
C THR A 197 -6.11 -19.83 -31.74
N SER A 198 -7.35 -19.40 -31.43
CA SER A 198 -8.54 -20.23 -31.65
C SER A 198 -8.85 -20.46 -33.13
N LEU A 199 -8.53 -19.51 -34.00
CA LEU A 199 -8.63 -19.67 -35.46
C LEU A 199 -7.55 -20.62 -36.04
N GLN A 200 -6.40 -20.75 -35.37
CA GLN A 200 -5.29 -21.60 -35.81
C GLN A 200 -5.37 -23.04 -35.31
N THR A 201 -6.25 -23.37 -34.36
CA THR A 201 -6.59 -24.75 -34.04
C THR A 201 -7.67 -25.23 -35.03
N PRO A 202 -7.32 -25.92 -36.13
CA PRO A 202 -8.32 -26.49 -37.01
C PRO A 202 -9.18 -27.46 -36.19
N ASP A 203 -10.49 -27.32 -36.35
CA ASP A 203 -11.50 -28.15 -35.73
C ASP A 203 -11.25 -29.62 -36.08
N ARG A 204 -10.54 -30.32 -35.20
CA ARG A 204 -10.23 -31.75 -35.32
C ARG A 204 -11.44 -32.57 -34.89
N LYS A 205 -12.61 -32.27 -35.47
CA LYS A 205 -13.85 -33.03 -35.34
C LYS A 205 -14.62 -33.03 -36.66
N SER A 206 -14.13 -33.77 -37.65
CA SER A 206 -14.99 -34.28 -38.72
C SER A 206 -14.32 -35.38 -39.54
N SER A 207 -13.86 -36.47 -38.91
CA SER A 207 -13.56 -37.71 -39.66
C SER A 207 -13.55 -38.93 -38.74
N GLY A 208 -14.69 -39.63 -38.71
CA GLY A 208 -14.83 -40.98 -38.18
C GLY A 208 -16.13 -41.09 -37.38
N GLU A 209 -17.14 -41.89 -37.72
CA GLU A 209 -17.36 -42.87 -38.78
C GLU A 209 -18.83 -43.30 -38.59
N PRO A 210 -19.73 -43.24 -39.59
CA PRO A 210 -21.09 -43.72 -39.42
C PRO A 210 -21.11 -45.24 -39.60
N ALA A 211 -20.90 -45.99 -38.51
CA ALA A 211 -21.13 -47.43 -38.51
C ALA A 211 -22.64 -47.73 -38.41
N GLN A 212 -23.08 -48.54 -39.36
CA GLN A 212 -24.45 -48.81 -39.76
C GLN A 212 -25.29 -49.61 -38.75
N ARG A 213 -26.61 -49.39 -38.86
CA ARG A 213 -27.74 -50.32 -38.65
C ARG A 213 -27.42 -51.74 -38.16
N GLY A 214 -27.99 -52.08 -36.99
CA GLY A 214 -28.36 -53.44 -36.62
C GLY A 214 -29.76 -53.44 -36.00
N THR A 215 -30.79 -53.60 -36.82
CA THR A 215 -32.15 -53.98 -36.41
C THR A 215 -32.14 -55.39 -35.83
N TYR A 216 -32.60 -55.58 -34.59
CA TYR A 216 -33.22 -56.84 -34.13
C TYR A 216 -34.18 -56.57 -32.96
N ALA A 217 -35.44 -56.93 -33.18
CA ALA A 217 -36.44 -57.30 -32.18
C ALA A 217 -36.97 -58.69 -32.61
N PRO A 218 -37.81 -59.41 -31.85
CA PRO A 218 -37.95 -59.55 -30.40
C PRO A 218 -37.79 -61.04 -29.97
N SER A 219 -37.72 -61.36 -28.66
CA SER A 219 -37.99 -62.72 -28.19
C SER A 219 -38.72 -62.71 -26.85
N THR A 220 -39.83 -63.44 -26.83
CA THR A 220 -40.71 -63.81 -25.72
C THR A 220 -40.11 -64.89 -24.82
N ASP A 221 -40.78 -65.11 -23.67
CA ASP A 221 -40.66 -66.22 -22.70
C ASP A 221 -39.46 -66.17 -21.75
N SER A 222 -39.57 -66.32 -20.42
CA SER A 222 -40.61 -66.88 -19.54
C SER A 222 -40.70 -66.11 -18.21
#